data_AF-Q4BWU8-F1
#
_entry.id   AF-Q4BWU8-F1
#
_cell.length_a   1.000
_cell.length_b   1.000
_cell.length_c   1.000
_cell.angle_alpha   90.00
_cell.angle_beta   90.00
_cell.angle_gamma   90.00
#
_symmetry.space_group_name_H-M   'P 1'
#
loop_
_entity.id
_entity.type
_entity.pdbx_description
1 polymer ?
#
loop_
_entity_poly.entity_id
_entity_poly.type
_entity_poly.pdbx_seq_one_letter_code
_entity_poly.pdbx_strand_id
1 'polypeptide(L)'
;MVEPIINAINSENYEEASQLLQQLQEQEADNIWIPFYQARLAEAQGDVTFANQRYRELLPNTVNPKLMRQIRQGIERINQQEIEQRQTALDEAMEESGASEMGVLLLEAIPNESKKAAAQKFGEIMKVDPYTARLQLPSRSWRLYRTGAIGKLKFQAEQLQQAEIPCFTALVAHVNALKVYSVLYIESVEPNVTIVYEPKKGQRDILTFDWSEVGQRVDGLLPIFEECIDVGLKGKLKRKTEILDYAKICDLHLPQKQAIIRLCDQQYRFLEGIPFSDLQKSQDGQATMKQSWQHIMAFLSEKIPSLPAYSEFTPFGESAIDFQELLKLIQPHINLLRREETPWDAAFNLYSSLAFIKTFS
;
A
#
# COMPACT_ATOMS: atom_id res chain seq x y z
N MET A 1 -5.61 15.80 -54.30
CA MET A 1 -5.71 14.33 -54.16
C MET A 1 -5.96 13.85 -52.74
N VAL A 2 -6.06 14.75 -51.74
CA VAL A 2 -6.19 14.36 -50.33
C VAL A 2 -7.64 14.46 -49.82
N GLU A 3 -8.49 15.30 -50.43
CA GLU A 3 -9.93 15.37 -50.11
C GLU A 3 -10.67 14.02 -50.12
N PRO A 4 -10.45 13.11 -51.09
CA PRO A 4 -11.15 11.81 -51.11
C PRO A 4 -10.88 10.99 -49.85
N ILE A 5 -9.63 10.98 -49.38
CA ILE A 5 -9.21 10.26 -48.17
C ILE A 5 -9.87 10.87 -46.93
N ILE A 6 -9.93 12.21 -46.84
CA ILE A 6 -10.57 12.91 -45.72
C ILE A 6 -12.08 12.58 -45.67
N ASN A 7 -12.74 12.61 -46.82
CA ASN A 7 -14.18 12.34 -46.91
C ASN A 7 -14.51 10.89 -46.56
N ALA A 8 -13.69 9.93 -47.02
CA ALA A 8 -13.84 8.52 -46.68
C ALA A 8 -13.67 8.27 -45.16
N ILE A 9 -12.66 8.88 -44.52
CA ILE A 9 -12.47 8.80 -43.06
C ILE A 9 -13.65 9.41 -42.30
N ASN A 10 -14.13 10.59 -42.71
CA ASN A 10 -15.24 11.27 -42.03
C ASN A 10 -16.59 10.57 -42.24
N SER A 11 -16.73 9.76 -43.29
CA SER A 11 -17.94 9.00 -43.60
C SER A 11 -17.87 7.56 -43.08
N GLU A 12 -16.90 7.24 -42.22
CA GLU A 12 -16.65 5.91 -41.64
C GLU A 12 -16.37 4.80 -42.69
N ASN A 13 -16.03 5.19 -43.92
CA ASN A 13 -15.75 4.28 -45.03
C ASN A 13 -14.26 3.88 -45.02
N TYR A 14 -13.85 3.12 -44.00
CA TYR A 14 -12.45 2.86 -43.71
C TYR A 14 -11.73 2.01 -44.78
N GLU A 15 -12.44 1.08 -45.43
CA GLU A 15 -11.88 0.28 -46.53
C GLU A 15 -11.53 1.16 -47.73
N GLU A 16 -12.42 2.08 -48.09
CA GLU A 16 -12.21 3.04 -49.17
C GLU A 16 -11.05 4.00 -48.83
N ALA A 17 -10.98 4.49 -47.59
CA ALA A 17 -9.88 5.32 -47.13
C ALA A 17 -8.52 4.60 -47.20
N SER A 18 -8.49 3.30 -46.87
CA SER A 18 -7.28 2.46 -46.95
C SER A 18 -6.82 2.26 -48.39
N GLN A 19 -7.75 1.94 -49.30
CA GLN A 19 -7.44 1.78 -50.73
C GLN A 19 -6.92 3.08 -51.35
N LEU A 20 -7.54 4.22 -51.03
CA LEU A 20 -7.09 5.53 -51.51
C LEU A 20 -5.71 5.91 -50.95
N LEU A 21 -5.40 5.53 -49.70
CA LEU A 21 -4.08 5.70 -49.12
C LEU A 21 -3.02 4.83 -49.81
N GLN A 22 -3.35 3.58 -50.13
CA GLN A 22 -2.45 2.67 -50.84
C GLN A 22 -2.16 3.18 -52.26
N GLN A 23 -3.18 3.64 -52.98
CA GLN A 23 -3.01 4.27 -54.29
C GLN A 23 -2.12 5.51 -54.23
N LEU A 24 -2.31 6.36 -53.22
CA LEU A 24 -1.47 7.53 -53.01
C LEU A 24 -0.02 7.15 -52.71
N GLN A 25 0.20 6.06 -51.98
CA GLN A 25 1.54 5.54 -51.67
C GLN A 25 2.25 4.94 -52.89
N GLU A 26 1.52 4.30 -53.78
CA GLU A 26 2.04 3.78 -55.05
C GLU A 26 2.42 4.91 -56.02
N GLN A 27 1.69 6.04 -55.98
CA GLN A 27 1.93 7.19 -56.85
C GLN A 27 3.01 8.14 -56.31
N GLU A 28 3.06 8.36 -54.98
CA GLU A 28 3.92 9.35 -54.33
C GLU A 28 4.50 8.81 -53.00
N ALA A 29 5.42 7.85 -53.09
CA ALA A 29 5.98 7.18 -51.91
C ALA A 29 6.61 8.12 -50.86
N ASP A 30 7.14 9.28 -51.26
CA ASP A 30 7.78 10.27 -50.38
C ASP A 30 6.82 11.34 -49.83
N ASN A 31 5.51 11.21 -50.06
CA ASN A 31 4.54 12.21 -49.61
C ASN A 31 4.33 12.16 -48.08
N ILE A 32 4.76 13.22 -47.39
CA ILE A 32 4.66 13.42 -45.93
C ILE A 32 3.23 13.34 -45.37
N TRP A 33 2.20 13.46 -46.22
CA TRP A 33 0.81 13.36 -45.82
C TRP A 33 0.33 11.92 -45.65
N ILE A 34 0.93 10.95 -46.36
CA ILE A 34 0.56 9.53 -46.27
C ILE A 34 0.63 9.02 -44.82
N PRO A 35 1.77 9.15 -44.10
CA PRO A 35 1.85 8.63 -42.74
C PRO A 35 0.93 9.37 -41.75
N PHE A 36 0.60 10.65 -42.02
CA PHE A 36 -0.39 11.38 -41.21
C PHE A 36 -1.81 10.82 -41.38
N TYR A 37 -2.22 10.52 -42.61
CA TYR A 37 -3.55 9.95 -42.86
C TYR A 37 -3.65 8.48 -42.47
N GLN A 38 -2.55 7.71 -42.51
CA GLN A 38 -2.49 6.39 -41.87
C GLN A 38 -2.77 6.49 -40.36
N ALA A 39 -2.14 7.45 -39.67
CA ALA A 39 -2.39 7.69 -38.24
C ALA A 39 -3.84 8.12 -37.97
N ARG A 40 -4.41 8.99 -38.83
CA ARG A 40 -5.80 9.46 -38.69
C ARG A 40 -6.84 8.38 -38.99
N LEU A 41 -6.55 7.48 -39.93
CA LEU A 41 -7.40 6.32 -40.21
C LEU A 41 -7.40 5.37 -39.02
N ALA A 42 -6.22 5.08 -38.46
CA ALA A 42 -6.09 4.26 -37.25
C ALA A 42 -6.80 4.89 -36.03
N GLU A 43 -6.68 6.21 -35.84
CA GLU A 43 -7.43 6.96 -34.82
C GLU A 43 -8.94 6.74 -34.99
N ALA A 44 -9.47 6.86 -36.21
CA ALA A 44 -10.88 6.68 -36.51
C ALA A 44 -11.36 5.22 -36.36
N GLN A 45 -10.47 4.25 -36.57
CA GLN A 45 -10.74 2.82 -36.38
C GLN A 45 -10.60 2.37 -34.90
N GLY A 46 -10.19 3.27 -34.00
CA GLY A 46 -10.00 2.97 -32.59
C GLY A 46 -8.62 2.43 -32.22
N ASP A 47 -7.67 2.31 -33.17
CA ASP A 47 -6.27 1.97 -32.87
C ASP A 47 -5.48 3.23 -32.47
N VAL A 48 -5.81 3.71 -31.27
CA VAL A 48 -5.26 4.92 -30.66
C VAL A 48 -3.75 4.77 -30.38
N THR A 49 -3.28 3.57 -30.07
CA THR A 49 -1.86 3.28 -29.81
C THR A 49 -1.03 3.51 -31.06
N PHE A 50 -1.44 2.91 -32.19
CA PHE A 50 -0.76 3.10 -33.46
C PHE A 50 -0.82 4.57 -33.91
N ALA A 51 -2.00 5.19 -33.79
CA ALA A 51 -2.18 6.60 -34.16
C ALA A 51 -1.25 7.54 -33.37
N ASN A 52 -1.18 7.38 -32.05
CA ASN A 52 -0.34 8.21 -31.18
C ASN A 52 1.15 8.02 -31.44
N GLN A 53 1.60 6.76 -31.60
CA GLN A 53 2.99 6.47 -31.97
C GLN A 53 3.34 7.15 -33.29
N ARG A 54 2.48 7.01 -34.30
CA ARG A 54 2.74 7.56 -35.63
C ARG A 54 2.73 9.09 -35.65
N TYR A 55 1.83 9.74 -34.89
CA TYR A 55 1.86 11.19 -34.73
C TYR A 55 3.14 11.69 -34.04
N ARG A 56 3.63 10.99 -33.02
CA ARG A 56 4.87 11.36 -32.31
C ARG A 56 6.12 11.16 -33.18
N GLU A 57 6.15 10.16 -34.05
CA GLU A 57 7.24 9.94 -35.01
C GLU A 57 7.27 11.02 -36.11
N LEU A 58 6.11 11.54 -36.51
CA LEU A 58 6.00 12.54 -37.57
C LEU A 58 6.35 13.96 -37.10
N LEU A 59 6.05 14.29 -35.84
CA LEU A 59 6.19 15.65 -35.33
C LEU A 59 7.62 16.23 -35.45
N PRO A 60 8.72 15.50 -35.16
CA PRO A 60 10.09 16.01 -35.28
C PRO A 60 10.53 16.25 -36.73
N ASN A 61 9.97 15.50 -37.69
CA ASN A 61 10.42 15.47 -39.08
C ASN A 61 9.59 16.36 -40.02
N THR A 62 8.54 17.01 -39.49
CA THR A 62 7.62 17.81 -40.28
C THR A 62 8.04 19.28 -40.32
N VAL A 63 8.35 19.80 -41.51
CA VAL A 63 8.67 21.23 -41.71
C VAL A 63 7.43 22.07 -42.09
N ASN A 64 6.35 21.42 -42.55
CA ASN A 64 5.12 22.10 -42.96
C ASN A 64 4.27 22.56 -41.75
N PRO A 65 4.05 23.87 -41.55
CA PRO A 65 3.31 24.38 -40.39
C PRO A 65 1.86 23.89 -40.29
N LYS A 66 1.18 23.67 -41.43
CA LYS A 66 -0.20 23.18 -41.47
C LYS A 66 -0.29 21.74 -40.98
N LEU A 67 0.63 20.90 -41.45
CA LEU A 67 0.71 19.49 -41.05
C LEU A 67 1.13 19.37 -39.57
N MET A 68 2.10 20.16 -39.11
CA MET A 68 2.48 20.21 -37.68
C MET A 68 1.27 20.52 -36.78
N ARG A 69 0.44 21.52 -37.16
CA ARG A 69 -0.76 21.88 -36.39
C ARG A 69 -1.75 20.70 -36.33
N GLN A 70 -1.95 20.00 -37.45
CA GLN A 70 -2.87 18.87 -37.50
C GLN A 70 -2.37 17.65 -36.72
N ILE A 71 -1.07 17.38 -36.72
CA ILE A 71 -0.45 16.33 -35.88
C ILE A 71 -0.67 16.65 -34.40
N ARG A 72 -0.39 17.89 -33.98
CA ARG A 72 -0.62 18.32 -32.58
C ARG A 72 -2.09 18.18 -32.17
N GLN A 73 -3.02 18.57 -33.05
CA GLN A 73 -4.45 18.38 -32.82
C GLN A 73 -4.84 16.90 -32.70
N GLY A 74 -4.21 16.00 -33.47
CA GLY A 74 -4.43 14.55 -33.32
C GLY A 74 -3.97 14.02 -31.97
N ILE A 75 -2.76 14.38 -31.55
CA ILE A 75 -2.24 14.03 -30.23
C ILE A 75 -3.15 14.57 -29.12
N GLU A 76 -3.63 15.81 -29.27
CA GLU A 76 -4.52 16.44 -28.29
C GLU A 76 -5.89 15.72 -28.20
N ARG A 77 -6.49 15.32 -29.33
CA ARG A 77 -7.73 14.52 -29.33
C ARG A 77 -7.55 13.18 -28.63
N ILE A 78 -6.47 12.46 -28.96
CA ILE A 78 -6.15 11.17 -28.34
C ILE A 78 -5.99 11.33 -26.82
N ASN A 79 -5.21 12.33 -26.37
CA ASN A 79 -5.03 12.59 -24.95
C ASN A 79 -6.37 12.95 -24.27
N GLN A 80 -7.22 13.72 -24.94
CA GLN A 80 -8.53 14.12 -24.41
C GLN A 80 -9.47 12.92 -24.27
N GLN A 81 -9.51 12.04 -25.27
CA GLN A 81 -10.28 10.79 -25.19
C GLN A 81 -9.80 9.90 -24.04
N GLU A 82 -8.49 9.78 -23.84
CA GLU A 82 -7.93 9.00 -22.72
C GLU A 82 -8.31 9.62 -21.37
N ILE A 83 -8.29 10.96 -21.25
CA ILE A 83 -8.71 11.67 -20.04
C ILE A 83 -10.20 11.43 -19.77
N GLU A 84 -11.06 11.54 -20.79
CA GLU A 84 -12.51 11.36 -20.67
C GLU A 84 -12.88 9.91 -20.32
N GLN A 85 -12.25 8.93 -20.97
CA GLN A 85 -12.44 7.51 -20.63
C GLN A 85 -12.01 7.23 -19.19
N ARG A 86 -10.85 7.76 -18.77
CA ARG A 86 -10.35 7.60 -17.41
C ARG A 86 -11.26 8.27 -16.38
N GLN A 87 -11.81 9.44 -16.71
CA GLN A 87 -12.73 10.15 -15.83
C GLN A 87 -14.06 9.40 -15.70
N THR A 88 -14.60 8.89 -16.80
CA THR A 88 -15.83 8.08 -16.80
C THR A 88 -15.67 6.84 -15.94
N ALA A 89 -14.58 6.07 -16.13
CA ALA A 89 -14.30 4.90 -15.31
C ALA A 89 -14.07 5.23 -13.82
N LEU A 90 -13.49 6.40 -13.52
CA LEU A 90 -13.36 6.87 -12.15
C LEU A 90 -14.72 7.25 -11.54
N ASP A 91 -15.59 7.90 -12.31
CA ASP A 91 -16.92 8.29 -11.85
C ASP A 91 -17.78 7.04 -11.58
N GLU A 92 -17.73 6.04 -12.46
CA GLU A 92 -18.34 4.71 -12.24
C GLU A 92 -17.82 4.06 -10.95
N ALA A 93 -16.50 4.07 -10.72
CA ALA A 93 -15.90 3.54 -9.49
C ALA A 93 -16.30 4.34 -8.22
N MET A 94 -16.73 5.59 -8.38
CA MET A 94 -17.19 6.45 -7.30
C MET A 94 -18.70 6.36 -7.05
N GLU A 95 -19.48 5.72 -7.94
CA GLU A 95 -20.91 5.46 -7.76
C GLU A 95 -21.20 4.29 -6.79
N GLU A 96 -20.20 3.44 -6.50
CA GLU A 96 -20.34 2.36 -5.52
C GLU A 96 -20.71 2.91 -4.13
N SER A 97 -21.65 2.23 -3.45
CA SER A 97 -21.99 2.56 -2.06
C SER A 97 -20.74 2.44 -1.16
N GLY A 98 -20.42 3.51 -0.44
CA GLY A 98 -19.23 3.58 0.42
C GLY A 98 -17.94 3.99 -0.31
N ALA A 99 -17.97 4.30 -1.61
CA ALA A 99 -16.77 4.70 -2.36
C ALA A 99 -16.07 5.94 -1.81
N SER A 100 -16.81 6.83 -1.13
CA SER A 100 -16.28 8.03 -0.47
C SER A 100 -15.62 7.76 0.88
N GLU A 101 -15.73 6.55 1.43
CA GLU A 101 -15.14 6.22 2.73
C GLU A 101 -13.62 6.28 2.70
N MET A 102 -13.04 6.64 3.85
CA MET A 102 -11.59 6.76 3.99
C MET A 102 -10.92 5.40 3.87
N GLY A 103 -10.01 5.29 2.92
CA GLY A 103 -9.21 4.11 2.65
C GLY A 103 -7.72 4.42 2.54
N VAL A 104 -6.96 3.34 2.41
CA VAL A 104 -5.51 3.35 2.22
C VAL A 104 -5.14 2.50 1.01
N LEU A 105 -4.10 2.92 0.29
CA LEU A 105 -3.47 2.17 -0.79
C LEU A 105 -2.05 1.80 -0.38
N LEU A 106 -1.77 0.50 -0.38
CA LEU A 106 -0.49 -0.08 -0.02
C LEU A 106 0.20 -0.67 -1.22
N LEU A 107 1.49 -0.39 -1.34
CA LEU A 107 2.38 -1.03 -2.32
C LEU A 107 3.10 -2.18 -1.65
N GLU A 108 3.14 -3.34 -2.31
CA GLU A 108 3.90 -4.49 -1.85
C GLU A 108 5.32 -4.47 -2.39
N ALA A 109 6.19 -5.25 -1.73
CA ALA A 109 7.59 -5.34 -2.11
C ALA A 109 7.74 -5.90 -3.52
N ILE A 110 8.58 -5.26 -4.33
CA ILE A 110 8.93 -5.71 -5.68
C ILE A 110 10.42 -6.08 -5.73
N PRO A 111 10.79 -7.21 -6.36
CA PRO A 111 12.19 -7.56 -6.58
C PRO A 111 12.96 -6.43 -7.28
N ASN A 112 14.21 -6.23 -6.89
CA ASN A 112 15.02 -5.11 -7.40
C ASN A 112 15.25 -5.20 -8.92
N GLU A 113 15.24 -6.40 -9.48
CA GLU A 113 15.38 -6.69 -10.90
C GLU A 113 14.21 -6.12 -11.70
N SER A 114 12.99 -6.24 -11.17
CA SER A 114 11.76 -5.80 -11.84
C SER A 114 11.44 -4.32 -11.58
N LYS A 115 12.10 -3.72 -10.58
CA LYS A 115 11.79 -2.37 -10.08
C LYS A 115 11.92 -1.26 -11.13
N LYS A 116 12.85 -1.39 -12.09
CA LYS A 116 13.02 -0.38 -13.15
C LYS A 116 11.83 -0.35 -14.11
N ALA A 117 11.37 -1.52 -14.56
CA ALA A 117 10.22 -1.63 -15.45
C ALA A 117 8.92 -1.24 -14.71
N ALA A 118 8.76 -1.72 -13.46
CA ALA A 118 7.64 -1.35 -12.61
C ALA A 118 7.58 0.17 -12.36
N ALA A 119 8.72 0.84 -12.19
CA ALA A 119 8.74 2.30 -11.99
C ALA A 119 8.26 3.09 -13.22
N GLN A 120 8.50 2.60 -14.44
CA GLN A 120 7.99 3.24 -15.66
C GLN A 120 6.47 3.15 -15.72
N LYS A 121 5.92 1.93 -15.60
CA LYS A 121 4.48 1.70 -15.58
C LYS A 121 3.80 2.46 -14.43
N PHE A 122 4.39 2.43 -13.24
CA PHE A 122 3.91 3.18 -12.07
C PHE A 122 3.86 4.69 -12.34
N GLY A 123 4.92 5.24 -12.93
CA GLY A 123 5.01 6.66 -13.25
C GLY A 123 3.91 7.10 -14.22
N GLU A 124 3.59 6.29 -15.22
CA GLU A 124 2.51 6.53 -16.17
C GLU A 124 1.14 6.52 -15.48
N ILE A 125 0.85 5.47 -14.69
CA ILE A 125 -0.43 5.31 -13.99
C ILE A 125 -0.65 6.44 -12.98
N MET A 126 0.39 6.75 -12.19
CA MET A 126 0.32 7.72 -11.09
C MET A 126 0.67 9.15 -11.52
N LYS A 127 1.03 9.36 -12.80
CA LYS A 127 1.45 10.65 -13.37
C LYS A 127 2.61 11.28 -12.59
N VAL A 128 3.63 10.49 -12.27
CA VAL A 128 4.88 10.91 -11.62
C VAL A 128 6.07 10.52 -12.48
N ASP A 129 7.19 11.24 -12.38
CA ASP A 129 8.36 10.91 -13.17
C ASP A 129 8.99 9.56 -12.74
N PRO A 130 9.71 8.87 -13.65
CA PRO A 130 10.26 7.54 -13.36
C PRO A 130 11.23 7.48 -12.18
N TYR A 131 11.94 8.58 -11.87
CA TYR A 131 12.86 8.62 -10.75
C TYR A 131 12.09 8.65 -9.42
N THR A 132 11.10 9.52 -9.31
CA THR A 132 10.20 9.58 -8.15
C THR A 132 9.41 8.29 -8.00
N ALA A 133 8.87 7.73 -9.08
CA ALA A 133 8.18 6.44 -9.08
C ALA A 133 9.04 5.33 -8.46
N ARG A 134 10.30 5.23 -8.87
CA ARG A 134 11.23 4.22 -8.37
C ARG A 134 11.49 4.34 -6.86
N LEU A 135 11.50 5.56 -6.31
CA LEU A 135 11.67 5.79 -4.87
C LEU A 135 10.44 5.37 -4.05
N GLN A 136 9.24 5.40 -4.64
CA GLN A 136 8.00 5.01 -3.97
C GLN A 136 7.79 3.50 -3.94
N LEU A 137 8.30 2.75 -4.92
CA LEU A 137 8.18 1.29 -4.93
C LEU A 137 9.05 0.66 -3.83
N PRO A 138 8.48 -0.10 -2.88
CA PRO A 138 9.27 -0.75 -1.85
C PRO A 138 9.94 -2.03 -2.35
N SER A 139 11.04 -2.43 -1.71
CA SER A 139 11.79 -3.64 -2.07
C SER A 139 11.74 -4.75 -1.02
N ARG A 140 11.18 -4.50 0.17
CA ARG A 140 11.26 -5.43 1.33
C ARG A 140 9.97 -5.58 2.11
N SER A 141 9.30 -4.46 2.42
CA SER A 141 8.05 -4.44 3.19
C SER A 141 6.95 -3.73 2.40
N TRP A 142 5.74 -3.74 2.95
CA TRP A 142 4.69 -2.85 2.48
C TRP A 142 5.06 -1.38 2.70
N ARG A 143 4.56 -0.53 1.83
CA ARG A 143 4.63 0.93 1.98
C ARG A 143 3.23 1.50 1.92
N LEU A 144 2.87 2.29 2.91
CA LEU A 144 1.66 3.11 2.82
C LEU A 144 1.94 4.21 1.78
N TYR A 145 1.25 4.15 0.64
CA TYR A 145 1.52 5.04 -0.47
C TYR A 145 0.53 6.21 -0.54
N ARG A 146 -0.75 5.94 -0.34
CA ARG A 146 -1.79 6.97 -0.45
C ARG A 146 -2.96 6.70 0.48
N THR A 147 -3.65 7.78 0.85
CA THR A 147 -4.91 7.78 1.61
C THR A 147 -5.95 8.62 0.87
N GLY A 148 -7.24 8.35 1.09
CA GLY A 148 -8.34 9.07 0.46
C GLY A 148 -9.58 8.20 0.27
N ALA A 149 -10.51 8.64 -0.59
CA ALA A 149 -11.72 7.89 -0.92
C ALA A 149 -11.40 6.51 -1.50
N ILE A 150 -11.98 5.45 -0.92
CA ILE A 150 -11.66 4.06 -1.27
C ILE A 150 -11.95 3.74 -2.73
N GLY A 151 -13.02 4.28 -3.33
CA GLY A 151 -13.37 4.02 -4.75
C GLY A 151 -12.26 4.46 -5.69
N LYS A 152 -11.74 5.68 -5.49
CA LYS A 152 -10.59 6.19 -6.22
C LYS A 152 -9.34 5.33 -6.00
N LEU A 153 -9.10 4.87 -4.77
CA LEU A 153 -7.93 4.04 -4.47
C LEU A 153 -8.03 2.66 -5.11
N LYS A 154 -9.21 2.03 -5.13
CA LYS A 154 -9.47 0.76 -5.83
C LYS A 154 -9.23 0.90 -7.33
N PHE A 155 -9.77 1.94 -7.96
CA PHE A 155 -9.52 2.23 -9.38
C PHE A 155 -8.03 2.37 -9.72
N GLN A 156 -7.26 3.00 -8.82
CA GLN A 156 -5.80 3.10 -8.98
C GLN A 156 -5.11 1.75 -8.73
N ALA A 157 -5.55 0.97 -7.75
CA ALA A 157 -5.03 -0.35 -7.46
C ALA A 157 -5.24 -1.32 -8.63
N GLU A 158 -6.40 -1.29 -9.28
CA GLU A 158 -6.70 -2.11 -10.46
C GLU A 158 -5.74 -1.82 -11.61
N GLN A 159 -5.50 -0.54 -11.92
CA GLN A 159 -4.51 -0.14 -12.93
C GLN A 159 -3.10 -0.64 -12.57
N LEU A 160 -2.71 -0.55 -11.30
CA LEU A 160 -1.41 -1.02 -10.84
C LEU A 160 -1.30 -2.55 -10.94
N GLN A 161 -2.33 -3.29 -10.55
CA GLN A 161 -2.38 -4.75 -10.64
C GLN A 161 -2.34 -5.24 -12.09
N GLN A 162 -3.07 -4.59 -13.01
CA GLN A 162 -3.00 -4.85 -14.45
C GLN A 162 -1.59 -4.61 -15.01
N ALA A 163 -0.84 -3.67 -14.42
CA ALA A 163 0.55 -3.41 -14.73
C ALA A 163 1.55 -4.35 -14.02
N GLU A 164 1.06 -5.38 -13.31
CA GLU A 164 1.84 -6.35 -12.52
C GLU A 164 2.58 -5.72 -11.33
N ILE A 165 2.04 -4.62 -10.79
CA ILE A 165 2.55 -3.94 -9.60
C ILE A 165 1.69 -4.41 -8.40
N PRO A 166 2.24 -5.24 -7.50
CA PRO A 166 1.47 -5.79 -6.40
C PRO A 166 1.11 -4.68 -5.41
N CYS A 167 -0.19 -4.55 -5.15
CA CYS A 167 -0.76 -3.56 -4.26
C CYS A 167 -2.14 -4.03 -3.78
N PHE A 168 -2.60 -3.44 -2.68
CA PHE A 168 -3.93 -3.68 -2.16
C PHE A 168 -4.48 -2.43 -1.47
N THR A 169 -5.79 -2.40 -1.29
CA THR A 169 -6.48 -1.31 -0.59
C THR A 169 -7.19 -1.85 0.65
N ALA A 170 -7.41 -0.98 1.63
CA ALA A 170 -8.20 -1.31 2.80
C ALA A 170 -8.99 -0.09 3.29
N LEU A 171 -10.17 -0.33 3.85
CA LEU A 171 -10.96 0.69 4.52
C LEU A 171 -10.45 0.93 5.94
N VAL A 172 -10.33 2.20 6.33
CA VAL A 172 -10.00 2.57 7.71
C VAL A 172 -11.10 2.11 8.67
N ALA A 173 -12.35 2.10 8.22
CA ALA A 173 -13.47 1.55 8.98
C ALA A 173 -13.26 0.07 9.34
N HIS A 174 -12.73 -0.75 8.42
CA HIS A 174 -12.42 -2.16 8.68
C HIS A 174 -11.27 -2.32 9.68
N VAL A 175 -10.24 -1.48 9.58
CA VAL A 175 -9.14 -1.44 10.57
C VAL A 175 -9.68 -1.17 11.97
N ASN A 176 -10.59 -0.21 12.11
CA ASN A 176 -11.19 0.17 13.39
C ASN A 176 -12.27 -0.81 13.88
N ALA A 177 -12.81 -1.66 13.01
CA ALA A 177 -13.81 -2.67 13.37
C ALA A 177 -13.20 -3.90 14.05
N LEU A 178 -11.90 -4.16 13.83
CA LEU A 178 -11.20 -5.29 14.46
C LEU A 178 -11.09 -5.10 15.97
N LYS A 179 -11.44 -6.15 16.71
CA LYS A 179 -11.34 -6.13 18.17
C LYS A 179 -9.90 -6.41 18.58
N VAL A 180 -9.26 -5.47 19.28
CA VAL A 180 -7.91 -5.66 19.82
C VAL A 180 -7.96 -5.89 21.33
N TYR A 181 -7.47 -7.04 21.76
CA TYR A 181 -7.39 -7.44 23.16
C TYR A 181 -5.95 -7.28 23.66
N SER A 182 -5.66 -6.18 24.36
CA SER A 182 -4.35 -5.93 24.97
C SER A 182 -4.16 -6.81 26.21
N VAL A 183 -3.37 -7.86 26.07
CA VAL A 183 -3.21 -8.92 27.07
C VAL A 183 -2.39 -8.43 28.25
N LEU A 184 -2.92 -8.64 29.46
CA LEU A 184 -2.17 -8.47 30.70
C LEU A 184 -1.36 -9.73 31.00
N TYR A 185 -1.96 -10.91 30.93
CA TYR A 185 -1.28 -12.19 31.11
C TYR A 185 -2.10 -13.36 30.55
N ILE A 186 -1.45 -14.50 30.31
CA ILE A 186 -2.10 -15.76 29.97
C ILE A 186 -2.32 -16.54 31.27
N GLU A 187 -3.59 -16.82 31.59
CA GLU A 187 -4.01 -17.54 32.80
C GLU A 187 -3.93 -19.05 32.64
N SER A 188 -4.28 -19.58 31.46
CA SER A 188 -4.13 -21.00 31.13
C SER A 188 -3.91 -21.18 29.63
N VAL A 189 -3.30 -22.30 29.25
CA VAL A 189 -3.15 -22.76 27.86
C VAL A 189 -3.78 -24.13 27.62
N GLU A 190 -4.32 -24.77 28.67
CA GLU A 190 -4.97 -26.08 28.61
C GLU A 190 -6.25 -26.08 29.46
N PRO A 191 -7.37 -26.67 28.97
CA PRO A 191 -7.55 -27.26 27.64
C PRO A 191 -7.61 -26.21 26.51
N ASN A 192 -7.96 -24.96 26.83
CA ASN A 192 -7.99 -23.82 25.91
C ASN A 192 -7.10 -22.69 26.44
N VAL A 193 -6.66 -21.80 25.55
CA VAL A 193 -5.96 -20.58 25.93
C VAL A 193 -6.95 -19.63 26.57
N THR A 194 -6.68 -19.21 27.81
CA THR A 194 -7.43 -18.17 28.52
C THR A 194 -6.51 -17.01 28.80
N ILE A 195 -6.83 -15.87 28.20
CA ILE A 195 -6.11 -14.62 28.41
C ILE A 195 -6.89 -13.71 29.33
N VAL A 196 -6.17 -12.90 30.09
CA VAL A 196 -6.74 -11.79 30.86
C VAL A 196 -6.32 -10.50 30.18
N TYR A 197 -7.29 -9.63 29.90
CA TYR A 197 -7.06 -8.35 29.24
C TYR A 197 -7.77 -7.21 30.00
N GLU A 198 -7.40 -5.97 29.68
CA GLU A 198 -7.98 -4.77 30.28
C GLU A 198 -8.86 -4.02 29.26
N PRO A 199 -10.18 -4.27 29.19
CA PRO A 199 -11.06 -3.55 28.26
C PRO A 199 -11.13 -2.05 28.54
N LYS A 200 -11.03 -1.68 29.83
CA LYS A 200 -11.01 -0.30 30.33
C LYS A 200 -10.09 -0.27 31.53
N LYS A 201 -9.40 0.86 31.73
CA LYS A 201 -8.47 1.05 32.85
C LYS A 201 -9.11 0.63 34.18
N GLY A 202 -8.49 -0.33 34.85
CA GLY A 202 -8.93 -0.89 36.14
C GLY A 202 -9.96 -2.03 36.04
N GLN A 203 -10.47 -2.36 34.86
CA GLN A 203 -11.38 -3.48 34.64
C GLN A 203 -10.62 -4.66 34.04
N ARG A 204 -10.78 -5.86 34.59
CA ARG A 204 -10.24 -7.09 34.00
C ARG A 204 -11.37 -7.87 33.37
N ASP A 205 -11.07 -8.50 32.24
CA ASP A 205 -11.97 -9.46 31.58
C ASP A 205 -11.14 -10.57 30.94
N ILE A 206 -11.82 -11.64 30.55
CA ILE A 206 -11.19 -12.85 29.99
C ILE A 206 -11.67 -13.13 28.58
N LEU A 207 -10.79 -13.73 27.78
CA LEU A 207 -11.14 -14.29 26.49
C LEU A 207 -10.51 -15.68 26.39
N THR A 208 -11.30 -16.64 25.92
CA THR A 208 -10.86 -18.01 25.69
C THR A 208 -10.86 -18.34 24.19
N PHE A 209 -9.84 -19.06 23.74
CA PHE A 209 -9.70 -19.55 22.36
C PHE A 209 -8.83 -20.82 22.29
N ASP A 210 -8.95 -21.58 21.21
CA ASP A 210 -8.08 -22.72 20.89
C ASP A 210 -6.92 -22.29 19.97
N TRP A 211 -5.76 -22.94 20.08
CA TRP A 211 -4.61 -22.63 19.22
C TRP A 211 -4.89 -22.78 17.73
N SER A 212 -5.80 -23.69 17.35
CA SER A 212 -6.27 -23.86 15.97
C SER A 212 -7.07 -22.67 15.44
N GLU A 213 -7.56 -21.77 16.30
CA GLU A 213 -8.22 -20.54 15.89
C GLU A 213 -7.22 -19.45 15.46
N VAL A 214 -5.93 -19.61 15.76
CA VAL A 214 -4.90 -18.64 15.37
C VAL A 214 -4.57 -18.82 13.88
N GLY A 215 -4.78 -17.78 13.09
CA GLY A 215 -4.54 -17.80 11.65
C GLY A 215 -3.14 -17.33 11.24
N GLN A 216 -2.59 -16.35 11.95
CA GLN A 216 -1.26 -15.79 11.69
C GLN A 216 -0.73 -15.01 12.89
N ARG A 217 0.56 -14.65 12.82
CA ARG A 217 1.26 -13.80 13.80
C ARG A 217 1.79 -12.52 13.14
N VAL A 218 1.78 -11.42 13.88
CA VAL A 218 2.45 -10.18 13.49
C VAL A 218 3.38 -9.73 14.60
N ASP A 219 4.65 -9.50 14.27
CA ASP A 219 5.69 -9.07 15.20
C ASP A 219 6.07 -7.61 14.91
N GLY A 220 6.34 -6.84 15.97
CA GLY A 220 6.72 -5.43 15.84
C GLY A 220 7.67 -4.93 16.93
N LEU A 221 8.49 -3.96 16.54
CA LEU A 221 9.36 -3.19 17.44
C LEU A 221 8.91 -1.73 17.40
N LEU A 222 8.41 -1.22 18.53
CA LEU A 222 7.93 0.15 18.63
C LEU A 222 8.96 1.01 19.35
N PRO A 223 9.46 2.08 18.72
CA PRO A 223 10.47 2.93 19.34
C PRO A 223 9.91 3.63 20.58
N ILE A 224 10.77 3.77 21.59
CA ILE A 224 10.54 4.57 22.78
C ILE A 224 11.52 5.72 22.73
N PHE A 225 11.00 6.94 22.70
CA PHE A 225 11.79 8.15 22.52
C PHE A 225 12.12 8.81 23.87
N GLU A 226 13.30 9.42 23.95
CA GLU A 226 13.70 10.32 25.04
C GLU A 226 14.25 11.64 24.48
N GLU A 227 14.02 12.74 25.21
CA GLU A 227 14.66 14.03 24.93
C GLU A 227 16.07 14.06 25.55
N CYS A 228 17.09 14.07 24.69
CA CYS A 228 18.47 14.28 25.07
C CYS A 228 18.88 15.74 24.86
N ILE A 229 19.73 16.26 25.75
CA ILE A 229 20.37 17.57 25.57
C ILE A 229 21.78 17.32 25.02
N ASP A 230 22.01 17.72 23.78
CA ASP A 230 23.31 17.61 23.12
C ASP A 230 23.99 19.00 23.05
N VAL A 231 25.32 19.03 23.15
CA VAL A 231 26.11 20.27 23.01
C VAL A 231 26.52 20.39 21.54
N GLY A 232 25.78 21.20 20.78
CA GLY A 232 26.06 21.42 19.36
C GLY A 232 27.44 22.05 19.11
N LEU A 233 27.87 22.04 17.84
CA LEU A 233 29.18 22.50 17.33
C LEU A 233 29.66 23.92 17.73
N LYS A 234 28.86 24.70 18.47
CA LYS A 234 29.20 26.04 18.99
C LYS A 234 28.93 26.19 20.49
N GLY A 235 28.89 25.09 21.25
CA GLY A 235 28.62 25.10 22.69
C GLY A 235 27.17 25.43 23.07
N LYS A 236 26.24 25.42 22.10
CA LYS A 236 24.81 25.64 22.34
C LYS A 236 24.10 24.31 22.58
N LEU A 237 23.39 24.23 23.70
CA LEU A 237 22.51 23.11 24.02
C LEU A 237 21.41 22.99 22.95
N LYS A 238 21.32 21.83 22.30
CA LYS A 238 20.23 21.46 21.41
C LYS A 238 19.48 20.30 22.04
N ARG A 239 18.16 20.42 22.15
CA ARG A 239 17.30 19.28 22.45
C ARG A 239 17.17 18.43 21.19
N LYS A 240 17.38 17.13 21.33
CA LYS A 240 17.23 16.15 20.26
C LYS A 240 16.46 14.96 20.82
N THR A 241 15.46 14.52 20.08
CA THR A 241 14.76 13.28 20.37
C THR A 241 15.58 12.11 19.84
N GLU A 242 15.91 11.16 20.70
CA GLU A 242 16.59 9.92 20.32
C GLU A 242 15.77 8.70 20.73
N ILE A 243 15.96 7.58 20.04
CA ILE A 243 15.35 6.30 20.41
C ILE A 243 16.16 5.73 21.58
N LEU A 244 15.53 5.63 22.74
CA LEU A 244 16.11 5.10 23.97
C LEU A 244 16.04 3.56 24.01
N ASP A 245 14.89 3.01 23.63
CA ASP A 245 14.61 1.58 23.69
C ASP A 245 13.48 1.21 22.70
N TYR A 246 13.11 -0.07 22.65
CA TYR A 246 11.99 -0.59 21.88
C TYR A 246 11.05 -1.42 22.75
N ALA A 247 9.76 -1.15 22.65
CA ALA A 247 8.74 -2.10 23.10
C ALA A 247 8.56 -3.20 22.04
N LYS A 248 8.48 -4.45 22.48
CA LYS A 248 8.22 -5.59 21.60
C LYS A 248 6.75 -5.93 21.65
N ILE A 249 6.16 -6.10 20.48
CA ILE A 249 4.76 -6.47 20.33
C ILE A 249 4.65 -7.74 19.48
N CYS A 250 3.75 -8.63 19.89
CA CYS A 250 3.36 -9.82 19.16
C CYS A 250 1.82 -9.87 19.14
N ASP A 251 1.25 -9.81 17.95
CA ASP A 251 -0.17 -9.93 17.69
C ASP A 251 -0.47 -11.32 17.15
N LEU A 252 -1.44 -12.02 17.77
CA LEU A 252 -2.02 -13.24 17.24
C LEU A 252 -3.38 -12.92 16.65
N HIS A 253 -3.62 -13.32 15.41
CA HIS A 253 -4.88 -13.03 14.73
C HIS A 253 -5.84 -14.22 14.86
N LEU A 254 -7.08 -13.93 15.26
CA LEU A 254 -8.18 -14.89 15.37
C LEU A 254 -9.24 -14.57 14.29
N PRO A 255 -9.15 -15.17 13.08
CA PRO A 255 -9.98 -14.78 11.94
C PRO A 255 -11.48 -14.94 12.19
N GLN A 256 -11.85 -16.06 12.82
CA GLN A 256 -13.25 -16.41 13.11
C GLN A 256 -13.89 -15.44 14.11
N LYS A 257 -13.08 -14.79 14.97
CA LYS A 257 -13.56 -13.82 15.96
C LYS A 257 -13.39 -12.37 15.51
N GLN A 258 -12.81 -12.13 14.33
CA GLN A 258 -12.45 -10.78 13.83
C GLN A 258 -11.66 -9.99 14.89
N ALA A 259 -10.67 -10.67 15.48
CA ALA A 259 -9.97 -10.22 16.67
C ALA A 259 -8.46 -10.39 16.58
N ILE A 260 -7.76 -9.52 17.31
CA ILE A 260 -6.31 -9.50 17.49
C ILE A 260 -6.01 -9.61 18.97
N ILE A 261 -5.19 -10.59 19.34
CA ILE A 261 -4.66 -10.76 20.68
C ILE A 261 -3.28 -10.12 20.73
N ARG A 262 -3.13 -9.02 21.47
CA ARG A 262 -1.90 -8.23 21.50
C ARG A 262 -1.11 -8.47 22.78
N LEU A 263 0.07 -9.05 22.64
CA LEU A 263 1.07 -9.22 23.70
C LEU A 263 2.12 -8.11 23.56
N CYS A 264 2.46 -7.45 24.66
CA CYS A 264 3.53 -6.45 24.69
C CYS A 264 4.46 -6.70 25.89
N ASP A 265 5.76 -6.73 25.66
CA ASP A 265 6.75 -7.06 26.69
C ASP A 265 6.70 -6.13 27.91
N GLN A 266 6.44 -4.84 27.71
CA GLN A 266 6.35 -3.85 28.78
C GLN A 266 5.00 -3.83 29.51
N GLN A 267 3.94 -4.40 28.92
CA GLN A 267 2.61 -4.46 29.53
C GLN A 267 2.29 -5.82 30.15
N TYR A 268 2.97 -6.87 29.68
CA TYR A 268 2.74 -8.23 30.14
C TYR A 268 3.17 -8.41 31.60
N ARG A 269 2.28 -9.01 32.39
CA ARG A 269 2.46 -9.25 33.83
C ARG A 269 3.01 -10.64 34.07
N PHE A 270 4.32 -10.79 33.91
CA PHE A 270 5.02 -12.07 33.96
C PHE A 270 4.83 -12.85 35.27
N LEU A 271 4.54 -12.18 36.38
CA LEU A 271 4.33 -12.81 37.69
C LEU A 271 2.88 -13.24 37.94
N GLU A 272 1.91 -12.78 37.14
CA GLU A 272 0.49 -13.15 37.27
C GLU A 272 0.11 -14.31 36.32
N GLY A 273 0.86 -14.49 35.23
CA GLY A 273 0.55 -15.49 34.21
C GLY A 273 1.21 -16.86 34.45
N ILE A 274 0.90 -17.80 33.55
CA ILE A 274 1.57 -19.10 33.55
C ILE A 274 3.06 -18.97 33.26
N PRO A 275 3.89 -19.88 33.79
CA PRO A 275 5.27 -20.03 33.36
C PRO A 275 5.33 -20.74 31.99
N PHE A 276 6.18 -20.23 31.10
CA PHE A 276 6.35 -20.74 29.73
C PHE A 276 7.54 -21.70 29.58
N SER A 277 8.33 -21.89 30.63
CA SER A 277 9.40 -22.91 30.66
C SER A 277 9.69 -23.35 32.11
N ASP A 278 10.27 -24.54 32.28
CA ASP A 278 10.70 -25.01 33.60
C ASP A 278 11.88 -24.19 34.16
N LEU A 279 12.68 -23.60 33.27
CA LEU A 279 13.69 -22.59 33.62
C LEU A 279 13.05 -21.35 34.24
N GLN A 280 11.94 -20.88 33.67
CA GLN A 280 11.19 -19.75 34.23
C GLN A 280 10.55 -20.11 35.58
N LYS A 281 9.99 -21.33 35.72
CA LYS A 281 9.45 -21.81 37.02
C LYS A 281 10.50 -21.82 38.12
N SER A 282 11.72 -22.21 37.80
CA SER A 282 12.82 -22.30 38.77
C SER A 282 13.48 -20.95 39.09
N GLN A 283 13.28 -19.94 38.25
CA GLN A 283 13.83 -18.58 38.41
C GLN A 283 12.75 -17.54 38.78
N ASP A 284 11.65 -17.98 39.40
CA ASP A 284 10.48 -17.11 39.65
C ASP A 284 10.88 -15.79 40.35
N GLY A 285 10.55 -14.67 39.71
CA GLY A 285 10.93 -13.32 40.14
C GLY A 285 12.37 -12.86 39.88
N GLN A 286 13.25 -13.69 39.32
CA GLN A 286 14.67 -13.35 39.05
C GLN A 286 15.00 -13.12 37.56
N ALA A 287 14.13 -13.54 36.65
CA ALA A 287 14.33 -13.35 35.22
C ALA A 287 14.16 -11.88 34.80
N THR A 288 15.02 -11.40 33.90
CA THR A 288 14.84 -10.09 33.27
C THR A 288 13.61 -10.10 32.35
N MET A 289 13.02 -8.92 32.09
CA MET A 289 11.91 -8.78 31.13
C MET A 289 12.26 -9.34 29.75
N LYS A 290 13.51 -9.15 29.31
CA LYS A 290 14.02 -9.71 28.04
C LYS A 290 13.98 -11.23 28.01
N GLN A 291 14.44 -11.90 29.08
CA GLN A 291 14.40 -13.37 29.18
C GLN A 291 12.97 -13.87 29.24
N SER A 292 12.11 -13.21 30.04
CA SER A 292 10.71 -13.59 30.18
C SER A 292 9.96 -13.47 28.85
N TRP A 293 10.21 -12.42 28.07
CA TRP A 293 9.68 -12.28 26.72
C TRP A 293 10.17 -13.37 25.76
N GLN A 294 11.46 -13.74 25.83
CA GLN A 294 12.02 -14.82 25.01
C GLN A 294 11.33 -16.16 25.30
N HIS A 295 10.98 -16.44 26.56
CA HIS A 295 10.22 -17.65 26.91
C HIS A 295 8.82 -17.67 26.27
N ILE A 296 8.11 -16.53 26.27
CA ILE A 296 6.81 -16.42 25.56
C ILE A 296 6.99 -16.69 24.06
N MET A 297 7.96 -16.04 23.42
CA MET A 297 8.15 -16.18 21.96
C MET A 297 8.58 -17.60 21.56
N ALA A 298 9.40 -18.27 22.39
CA ALA A 298 9.76 -19.67 22.19
C ALA A 298 8.52 -20.57 22.29
N PHE A 299 7.74 -20.40 23.35
CA PHE A 299 6.49 -21.14 23.56
C PHE A 299 5.49 -20.93 22.42
N LEU A 300 5.29 -19.69 21.97
CA LEU A 300 4.42 -19.40 20.82
C LEU A 300 4.94 -20.10 19.56
N SER A 301 6.24 -20.06 19.30
CA SER A 301 6.83 -20.73 18.13
C SER A 301 6.65 -22.25 18.16
N GLU A 302 6.57 -22.87 19.33
CA GLU A 302 6.24 -24.29 19.49
C GLU A 302 4.75 -24.58 19.27
N LYS A 303 3.85 -23.69 19.72
CA LYS A 303 2.39 -23.87 19.60
C LYS A 303 1.87 -23.57 18.19
N ILE A 304 2.50 -22.64 17.47
CA ILE A 304 2.09 -22.22 16.12
C ILE A 304 3.27 -22.22 15.12
N PRO A 305 3.94 -23.37 14.91
CA PRO A 305 5.21 -23.43 14.16
C PRO A 305 5.06 -23.16 12.65
N SER A 306 3.88 -23.41 12.08
CA SER A 306 3.64 -23.35 10.63
C SER A 306 2.81 -22.15 10.17
N LEU A 307 2.46 -21.24 11.08
CA LEU A 307 1.63 -20.09 10.73
C LEU A 307 2.45 -18.98 10.06
N PRO A 308 1.86 -18.23 9.10
CA PRO A 308 2.48 -17.03 8.55
C PRO A 308 2.85 -16.03 9.65
N ALA A 309 4.04 -15.43 9.53
CA ALA A 309 4.52 -14.39 10.43
C ALA A 309 4.88 -13.13 9.64
N TYR A 310 4.29 -12.00 10.03
CA TYR A 310 4.60 -10.68 9.48
C TYR A 310 5.50 -9.91 10.45
N SER A 311 6.77 -9.72 10.11
CA SER A 311 7.76 -9.09 11.00
C SER A 311 8.32 -7.75 10.49
N GLU A 312 7.93 -7.33 9.29
CA GLU A 312 8.52 -6.18 8.59
C GLU A 312 7.86 -4.83 8.97
N PHE A 313 7.54 -4.65 10.25
CA PHE A 313 6.87 -3.44 10.73
C PHE A 313 7.73 -2.18 10.61
N THR A 314 9.01 -2.21 11.01
CA THR A 314 9.86 -1.01 11.05
C THR A 314 9.88 -0.24 9.71
N PRO A 315 10.23 -0.85 8.56
CA PRO A 315 10.21 -0.14 7.28
C PRO A 315 8.81 0.33 6.86
N PHE A 316 7.75 -0.39 7.22
CA PHE A 316 6.38 0.07 7.00
C PHE A 316 6.08 1.31 7.86
N GLY A 317 6.38 1.24 9.16
CA GLY A 317 6.15 2.29 10.14
C GLY A 317 6.86 3.59 9.77
N GLU A 318 8.12 3.53 9.32
CA GLU A 318 8.86 4.69 8.81
C GLU A 318 8.14 5.40 7.67
N SER A 319 7.42 4.67 6.80
CA SER A 319 6.61 5.29 5.75
C SER A 319 5.23 5.74 6.22
N ALA A 320 4.66 5.07 7.22
CA ALA A 320 3.30 5.32 7.70
C ALA A 320 3.21 6.54 8.59
N ILE A 321 4.25 6.85 9.39
CA ILE A 321 4.26 7.99 10.31
C ILE A 321 4.15 9.36 9.60
N ASP A 322 4.46 9.42 8.30
CA ASP A 322 4.24 10.62 7.48
C ASP A 322 2.74 10.93 7.27
N PHE A 323 1.86 9.94 7.46
CA PHE A 323 0.40 10.07 7.31
C PHE A 323 -0.29 10.35 8.64
N GLN A 324 0.18 11.34 9.40
CA GLN A 324 -0.30 11.60 10.77
C GLN A 324 -1.82 11.83 10.87
N GLU A 325 -2.42 12.52 9.91
CA GLU A 325 -3.89 12.74 9.92
C GLU A 325 -4.69 11.45 9.77
N LEU A 326 -4.20 10.49 8.99
CA LEU A 326 -4.79 9.14 8.94
C LEU A 326 -4.63 8.46 10.30
N LEU A 327 -3.42 8.49 10.86
CA LEU A 327 -3.10 7.75 12.09
C LEU A 327 -3.91 8.24 13.30
N LYS A 328 -4.31 9.51 13.34
CA LYS A 328 -5.23 10.05 14.36
C LYS A 328 -6.62 9.38 14.33
N LEU A 329 -7.03 8.80 13.20
CA LEU A 329 -8.31 8.10 13.05
C LEU A 329 -8.25 6.65 13.55
N ILE A 330 -7.07 6.16 13.92
CA ILE A 330 -6.84 4.76 14.29
C ILE A 330 -6.60 4.68 15.79
N GLN A 331 -7.38 3.86 16.48
CA GLN A 331 -7.13 3.59 17.89
C GLN A 331 -5.94 2.61 18.02
N PRO A 332 -4.88 2.98 18.76
CA PRO A 332 -3.67 2.16 18.80
C PRO A 332 -3.79 0.92 19.68
N HIS A 333 -4.67 0.91 20.69
CA HIS A 333 -4.79 -0.16 21.69
C HIS A 333 -3.44 -0.54 22.36
N ILE A 334 -2.56 0.46 22.52
CA ILE A 334 -1.24 0.33 23.13
C ILE A 334 -1.14 1.44 24.18
N ASN A 335 -0.84 1.04 25.41
CA ASN A 335 -0.74 1.94 26.56
C ASN A 335 0.65 1.80 27.17
N LEU A 336 1.65 2.34 26.48
CA LEU A 336 3.03 2.38 26.97
C LEU A 336 3.26 3.65 27.78
N LEU A 337 4.02 3.55 28.85
CA LEU A 337 4.34 4.70 29.68
C LEU A 337 5.39 5.56 28.97
N ARG A 338 4.94 6.62 28.31
CA ARG A 338 5.77 7.56 27.53
C ARG A 338 5.49 8.99 27.95
N ARG A 339 6.48 9.87 27.70
CA ARG A 339 6.33 11.31 27.96
C ARG A 339 5.39 11.98 26.95
N GLU A 340 5.38 11.49 25.71
CA GLU A 340 4.61 12.04 24.60
C GLU A 340 3.92 10.93 23.81
N GLU A 341 2.77 11.27 23.23
CA GLU A 341 2.09 10.42 22.25
C GLU A 341 2.95 10.27 20.99
N THR A 342 2.81 9.13 20.31
CA THR A 342 3.59 8.85 19.12
C THR A 342 2.75 8.21 18.02
N PRO A 343 2.94 8.60 16.74
CA PRO A 343 2.22 7.99 15.62
C PRO A 343 2.58 6.51 15.41
N TRP A 344 3.69 6.05 15.99
CA TRP A 344 4.17 4.66 15.88
C TRP A 344 3.18 3.63 16.43
N ASP A 345 2.41 3.97 17.46
CA ASP A 345 1.42 3.05 18.04
C ASP A 345 0.25 2.81 17.08
N ALA A 346 -0.29 3.89 16.51
CA ALA A 346 -1.34 3.81 15.51
C ALA A 346 -0.83 3.17 14.21
N ALA A 347 0.42 3.44 13.83
CA ALA A 347 1.05 2.81 12.68
C ALA A 347 1.21 1.29 12.87
N PHE A 348 1.58 0.82 14.06
CA PHE A 348 1.63 -0.61 14.35
C PHE A 348 0.24 -1.25 14.30
N ASN A 349 -0.76 -0.58 14.90
CA ASN A 349 -2.12 -1.09 14.84
C ASN A 349 -2.64 -1.18 13.39
N LEU A 350 -2.34 -0.18 12.57
CA LEU A 350 -2.62 -0.19 11.15
C LEU A 350 -1.92 -1.37 10.46
N TYR A 351 -0.61 -1.55 10.66
CA TYR A 351 0.16 -2.65 10.06
C TYR A 351 -0.43 -4.02 10.37
N SER A 352 -0.70 -4.29 11.65
CA SER A 352 -1.28 -5.56 12.10
C SER A 352 -2.68 -5.77 11.54
N SER A 353 -3.53 -4.73 11.55
CA SER A 353 -4.87 -4.80 10.99
C SER A 353 -4.87 -5.02 9.48
N LEU A 354 -3.93 -4.40 8.75
CA LEU A 354 -3.77 -4.61 7.31
C LEU A 354 -3.33 -6.03 6.98
N ALA A 355 -2.43 -6.60 7.79
CA ALA A 355 -2.07 -8.01 7.66
C ALA A 355 -3.28 -8.92 7.90
N PHE A 356 -4.15 -8.58 8.86
CA PHE A 356 -5.39 -9.31 9.09
C PHE A 356 -6.32 -9.23 7.87
N ILE A 357 -6.61 -8.00 7.41
CA ILE A 357 -7.55 -7.73 6.32
C ILE A 357 -7.07 -8.39 5.02
N LYS A 358 -5.78 -8.25 4.68
CA LYS A 358 -5.23 -8.83 3.45
C LYS A 358 -5.36 -10.36 3.39
N THR A 359 -5.26 -11.04 4.53
CA THR A 359 -5.27 -12.51 4.57
C THR A 359 -6.67 -13.07 4.72
N PHE A 360 -7.56 -12.39 5.45
CA PHE A 360 -8.83 -12.97 5.90
C PHE A 360 -10.08 -12.20 5.48
N SER A 361 -9.96 -11.06 4.80
CA SER A 361 -11.07 -10.30 4.21
C SER A 361 -11.00 -10.36 2.69
#